data_AF-A0A7D9JCF9-F1
#
_entry.id   AF-A0A7D9JCF9-F1
#
_cell.length_a   1.000
_cell.length_b   1.000
_cell.length_c   1.000
_cell.angle_alpha   90.00
_cell.angle_beta   90.00
_cell.angle_gamma   90.00
#
_symmetry.space_group_name_H-M   'P 1'
#
loop_
_entity.id
_entity.type
_entity.pdbx_description
1 polymer ?
#
loop_
_entity_poly.entity_id
_entity_poly.type
_entity_poly.pdbx_seq_one_letter_code
_entity_poly.pdbx_strand_id
1 'polypeptide(L)'
;MRAQLEKKVAQREKEKQEDKLRKLAQKARDARAGIQNASDKSHDEKERDQMRYERHKDREKERRIAKAAPDKRSKLQRDRERDVTEKIALGMAGGGSQSQEAMYDQRLFNQNKGIASGFGEDDAYNVYDKPWRDSGSTANAVYKPSRNNDKDIYGDDLEKLMNTDRFQPDKEFAGTDRNVRRDGPVQFERDEEDPFGLDKFLTEAKRAGKRTADEPRGSRDADNRKRSKR
;
A
#
# COMPACT_ATOMS: atom_id res chain seq x y z
N MET A 1 -63.12 15.92 -1.99
CA MET A 1 -63.05 15.75 -0.53
C MET A 1 -61.62 15.54 0.01
N ARG A 2 -60.87 14.52 -0.43
CA ARG A 2 -59.50 14.22 0.08
C ARG A 2 -58.48 15.36 -0.12
N ALA A 3 -58.43 15.96 -1.32
CA ALA A 3 -57.51 17.06 -1.62
C ALA A 3 -57.76 18.34 -0.79
N GLN A 4 -59.00 18.59 -0.37
CA GLN A 4 -59.33 19.73 0.50
C GLN A 4 -58.90 19.47 1.94
N LEU A 5 -59.01 18.22 2.41
CA LEU A 5 -58.53 17.81 3.73
C LEU A 5 -57.00 17.88 3.81
N GLU A 6 -56.31 17.40 2.78
CA GLU A 6 -54.84 17.43 2.71
C GLU A 6 -54.30 18.86 2.71
N LYS A 7 -54.92 19.77 1.94
CA LYS A 7 -54.60 21.21 2.00
C LYS A 7 -54.81 21.80 3.39
N LYS A 8 -55.86 21.41 4.11
CA LYS A 8 -56.15 21.89 5.47
C LYS A 8 -55.16 21.35 6.50
N VAL A 9 -54.67 20.12 6.33
CA VAL A 9 -53.62 19.53 7.17
C VAL A 9 -52.29 20.23 6.92
N ALA A 10 -51.90 20.41 5.67
CA ALA A 10 -50.68 21.13 5.30
C ALA A 10 -50.68 22.58 5.80
N GLN A 11 -51.83 23.27 5.77
CA GLN A 11 -51.96 24.62 6.30
C GLN A 11 -51.76 24.66 7.83
N ARG A 12 -52.35 23.73 8.57
CA ARG A 12 -52.17 23.61 10.03
C ARG A 12 -50.74 23.25 10.42
N GLU A 13 -50.05 22.46 9.61
CA GLU A 13 -48.63 22.14 9.85
C GLU A 13 -47.73 23.36 9.63
N LYS A 14 -47.99 24.14 8.57
CA LYS A 14 -47.29 25.41 8.33
C LYS A 14 -47.54 26.42 9.45
N GLU A 15 -48.78 26.58 9.89
CA GLU A 15 -49.13 27.46 11.01
C GLU A 15 -48.41 27.04 12.31
N LYS A 16 -48.34 25.74 12.60
CA LYS A 16 -47.57 25.23 13.75
C LYS A 16 -46.07 25.49 13.62
N GLN A 17 -45.51 25.40 12.43
CA GLN A 17 -44.10 25.71 12.19
C GLN A 17 -43.84 27.21 12.35
N GLU A 18 -44.73 28.06 11.83
CA GLU A 18 -44.68 29.52 11.99
C GLU A 18 -44.78 29.93 13.46
N ASP A 19 -45.71 29.35 14.23
CA ASP A 19 -45.84 29.60 15.66
C ASP A 19 -44.58 29.20 16.45
N LYS A 20 -43.96 28.07 16.09
CA LYS A 20 -42.69 27.63 16.70
C LYS A 20 -41.56 28.62 16.41
N LEU A 21 -41.44 29.04 15.16
CA LEU A 21 -40.44 30.04 14.75
C LEU A 21 -40.69 31.39 15.42
N ARG A 22 -41.95 31.79 15.56
CA ARG A 22 -42.37 33.01 16.26
C ARG A 22 -41.98 32.97 17.75
N LYS A 23 -42.26 31.86 18.44
CA LYS A 23 -41.86 31.66 19.84
C LYS A 23 -40.34 31.66 20.01
N LEU A 24 -39.61 31.02 19.09
CA LEU A 24 -38.15 31.01 19.09
C LEU A 24 -37.59 32.42 18.90
N ALA A 25 -38.13 33.17 17.95
CA ALA A 25 -37.73 34.55 17.68
C ALA A 25 -38.07 35.49 18.84
N GLN A 26 -39.23 35.31 19.48
CA GLN A 26 -39.61 36.05 20.68
C GLN A 26 -38.64 35.75 21.83
N LYS A 27 -38.34 34.48 22.10
CA LYS A 27 -37.33 34.07 23.09
C LYS A 27 -35.95 34.67 22.81
N ALA A 28 -35.53 34.71 21.54
CA ALA A 28 -34.26 35.32 21.14
C ALA A 28 -34.26 36.86 21.34
N ARG A 29 -35.39 37.54 21.10
CA ARG A 29 -35.54 38.97 21.37
C ARG A 29 -35.55 39.26 22.86
N ASP A 30 -36.26 38.48 23.65
CA ASP A 30 -36.33 38.65 25.11
C ASP A 30 -34.95 38.42 25.75
N ALA A 31 -34.21 37.40 25.29
CA ALA A 31 -32.82 37.16 25.67
C ALA A 31 -31.89 38.33 25.29
N ARG A 32 -32.11 38.98 24.15
CA ARG A 32 -31.35 40.16 23.72
C ARG A 32 -31.75 41.43 24.48
N ALA A 33 -33.01 41.55 24.86
CA ALA A 33 -33.56 42.68 25.61
C ALA A 33 -33.27 42.59 27.12
N GLY A 34 -32.77 41.45 27.61
CA GLY A 34 -32.42 41.25 29.02
C GLY A 34 -33.63 41.19 29.97
N ILE A 35 -34.85 41.01 29.44
CA ILE A 35 -36.08 40.94 30.23
C ILE A 35 -36.28 39.49 30.65
N GLN A 36 -35.70 39.12 31.80
CA GLN A 36 -35.85 37.80 32.42
C GLN A 36 -37.14 37.76 33.27
N ASN A 37 -38.03 36.80 33.00
CA ASN A 37 -39.24 36.59 33.79
C ASN A 37 -38.89 36.02 35.17
N ALA A 38 -39.71 36.28 36.20
CA ALA A 38 -39.44 35.82 37.56
C ALA A 38 -39.34 34.29 37.70
N SER A 39 -39.97 33.52 36.80
CA SER A 39 -39.85 32.06 36.71
C SER A 39 -38.49 31.60 36.15
N ASP A 40 -37.86 32.38 35.28
CA ASP A 40 -36.56 32.06 34.68
C ASP A 40 -35.41 32.30 35.69
N LYS A 41 -35.57 33.21 36.66
CA LYS A 41 -34.59 33.42 37.74
C LYS A 41 -34.33 32.16 38.57
N SER A 42 -35.37 31.36 38.85
CA SER A 42 -35.21 30.07 39.55
C SER A 42 -34.49 29.02 38.70
N HIS A 43 -34.53 29.14 37.37
CA HIS A 43 -33.81 28.28 36.45
C HIS A 43 -32.34 28.72 36.35
N ASP A 44 -32.10 30.03 36.21
CA ASP A 44 -30.77 30.65 36.19
C ASP A 44 -29.97 30.37 37.47
N GLU A 45 -30.61 30.34 38.64
CA GLU A 45 -29.95 29.96 39.90
C GLU A 45 -29.48 28.50 39.89
N LYS A 46 -30.33 27.59 39.41
CA LYS A 46 -29.99 26.17 39.26
C LYS A 46 -28.90 25.96 38.21
N GLU A 47 -28.95 26.69 37.10
CA GLU A 47 -27.91 26.68 36.08
C GLU A 47 -26.57 27.23 36.62
N ARG A 48 -26.61 28.29 37.43
CA ARG A 48 -25.42 28.85 38.07
C ARG A 48 -24.79 27.87 39.06
N ASP A 49 -25.59 27.18 39.85
CA ASP A 49 -25.10 26.16 40.78
C ASP A 49 -24.61 24.90 40.06
N GLN A 50 -25.26 24.51 38.95
CA GLN A 50 -24.75 23.47 38.06
C GLN A 50 -23.41 23.87 37.44
N MET A 51 -23.26 25.10 36.95
CA MET A 51 -21.99 25.62 36.42
C MET A 51 -20.88 25.65 37.47
N ARG A 52 -21.20 25.96 38.73
CA ARG A 52 -20.24 25.88 39.84
C ARG A 52 -19.83 24.44 40.13
N TYR A 53 -20.79 23.51 40.14
CA TYR A 53 -20.56 22.09 40.37
C TYR A 53 -19.75 21.45 39.24
N GLU A 54 -20.09 21.74 37.99
CA GLU A 54 -19.37 21.30 36.80
C GLU A 54 -17.93 21.80 36.81
N ARG A 55 -17.71 23.09 37.07
CA ARG A 55 -16.36 23.66 37.17
C ARG A 55 -15.54 23.02 38.31
N HIS A 56 -16.19 22.67 39.42
CA HIS A 56 -15.51 21.96 40.52
C HIS A 56 -15.13 20.53 40.12
N LYS A 57 -16.08 19.81 39.50
CA LYS A 57 -15.89 18.44 39.00
C LYS A 57 -14.84 18.37 37.90
N ASP A 58 -14.80 19.36 37.02
CA ASP A 58 -13.77 19.47 35.97
C ASP A 58 -12.40 19.75 36.55
N ARG A 59 -12.27 20.66 37.51
CA ARG A 59 -10.99 20.87 38.22
C ARG A 59 -10.53 19.62 38.97
N GLU A 60 -11.45 18.83 39.51
CA GLU A 60 -11.14 17.58 40.19
C GLU A 60 -10.71 16.47 39.21
N LYS A 61 -11.44 16.31 38.11
CA LYS A 61 -11.10 15.40 37.01
C LYS A 61 -9.77 15.80 36.39
N GLU A 62 -9.53 17.09 36.22
CA GLU A 62 -8.28 17.64 35.73
C GLU A 62 -7.12 17.39 36.69
N ARG A 63 -7.31 17.57 38.00
CA ARG A 63 -6.30 17.19 39.01
C ARG A 63 -6.03 15.68 39.03
N ARG A 64 -7.07 14.85 38.88
CA ARG A 64 -6.93 13.38 38.82
C ARG A 64 -6.18 12.94 37.56
N ILE A 65 -6.50 13.52 36.39
CA ILE A 65 -5.81 13.23 35.14
C ILE A 65 -4.36 13.77 35.17
N ALA A 66 -4.12 14.96 35.74
CA ALA A 66 -2.78 15.52 35.92
C ALA A 66 -1.91 14.62 36.81
N LYS A 67 -2.51 14.00 37.84
CA LYS A 67 -1.83 13.07 38.74
C LYS A 67 -1.64 11.66 38.14
N ALA A 68 -2.52 11.23 37.22
CA ALA A 68 -2.51 9.87 36.66
C ALA A 68 -1.60 9.70 35.43
N ALA A 69 -1.33 10.74 34.64
CA ALA A 69 -0.45 10.66 33.47
C ALA A 69 0.11 12.04 33.06
N PRO A 70 1.15 12.54 33.75
CA PRO A 70 1.74 13.86 33.47
C PRO A 70 2.33 13.96 32.05
N ASP A 71 2.94 12.88 31.54
CA ASP A 71 3.68 12.92 30.26
C ASP A 71 2.78 12.98 29.03
N LYS A 72 1.59 12.38 29.11
CA LYS A 72 0.64 12.32 27.97
C LYS A 72 -0.15 13.61 27.80
N ARG A 73 -0.24 14.44 28.85
CA ARG A 73 -0.94 15.73 28.82
C ARG A 73 -0.11 16.87 28.25
N SER A 74 1.20 16.90 28.54
CA SER A 74 2.08 17.97 28.08
C SER A 74 2.07 18.13 26.56
N LYS A 75 2.07 17.03 25.80
CA LYS A 75 2.05 17.07 24.33
C LYS A 75 0.71 17.57 23.78
N LEU A 76 -0.41 17.04 24.27
CA LEU A 76 -1.74 17.40 23.79
C LEU A 76 -2.15 18.83 24.17
N GLN A 77 -1.71 19.30 25.33
CA GLN A 77 -1.94 20.67 25.79
C GLN A 77 -1.05 21.66 25.05
N ARG A 78 0.23 21.33 24.83
CA ARG A 78 1.15 22.16 24.02
C ARG A 78 0.63 22.31 22.59
N ASP A 79 0.16 21.24 21.96
CA ASP A 79 -0.46 21.28 20.63
C ASP A 79 -1.73 22.16 20.59
N ARG A 80 -2.47 22.22 21.71
CA ARG A 80 -3.67 23.07 21.86
C ARG A 80 -3.31 24.55 22.04
N GLU A 81 -2.22 24.84 22.75
CA GLU A 81 -1.70 26.18 23.04
C GLU A 81 -0.85 26.76 21.90
N ARG A 82 -0.44 25.97 20.89
CA ARG A 82 0.31 26.49 19.73
C ARG A 82 -0.43 27.63 19.03
N ASP A 83 0.32 28.66 18.66
CA ASP A 83 -0.21 29.79 17.92
C ASP A 83 -0.73 29.38 16.55
N VAL A 84 -1.71 30.13 16.02
CA VAL A 84 -2.39 29.79 14.76
C VAL A 84 -1.39 29.71 13.59
N THR A 85 -0.38 30.57 13.57
CA THR A 85 0.71 30.56 12.59
C THR A 85 1.61 29.32 12.72
N GLU A 86 1.94 28.89 13.94
CA GLU A 86 2.70 27.65 14.19
C GLU A 86 1.89 26.40 13.85
N LYS A 87 0.58 26.42 14.12
CA LYS A 87 -0.35 25.37 13.71
C LYS A 87 -0.45 25.28 12.19
N ILE A 88 -0.37 26.39 11.46
CA ILE A 88 -0.35 26.41 9.99
C ILE A 88 0.99 25.90 9.48
N ALA A 89 2.12 26.36 10.04
CA ALA A 89 3.46 25.91 9.67
C ALA A 89 3.67 24.41 9.92
N LEU A 90 3.03 23.86 10.95
CA LEU A 90 3.04 22.44 11.28
C LEU A 90 1.91 21.64 10.60
N GLY A 91 1.10 22.27 9.73
CA GLY A 91 0.03 21.60 8.98
C GLY A 91 -1.16 21.11 9.82
N MET A 92 -1.27 21.54 11.08
CA MET A 92 -2.36 21.16 12.00
C MET A 92 -3.63 21.99 11.78
N ALA A 93 -3.50 23.23 11.29
CA ALA A 93 -4.62 24.09 10.98
C ALA A 93 -5.22 23.71 9.61
N GLY A 94 -6.01 22.64 9.60
CA GLY A 94 -6.64 22.12 8.39
C GLY A 94 -7.39 20.80 8.55
N GLY A 95 -7.61 20.32 9.79
CA GLY A 95 -8.30 19.06 10.09
C GLY A 95 -9.80 19.04 9.75
N GLY A 96 -10.24 19.81 8.76
CA GLY A 96 -11.58 19.81 8.19
C GLY A 96 -11.70 18.89 6.98
N SER A 97 -11.14 17.68 7.07
CA SER A 97 -11.57 16.51 6.31
C SER A 97 -10.83 15.32 6.90
N GLN A 98 -11.41 14.70 7.93
CA GLN A 98 -11.09 13.30 8.18
C GLN A 98 -11.71 12.50 7.03
N SER A 99 -11.05 12.53 5.86
CA SER A 99 -11.29 11.50 4.88
C SER A 99 -10.89 10.18 5.54
N GLN A 100 -11.75 9.18 5.44
CA GLN A 100 -11.44 7.83 5.93
C GLN A 100 -10.17 7.26 5.27
N GLU A 101 -9.65 7.89 4.21
CA GLU A 101 -8.39 7.55 3.56
C GLU A 101 -7.16 7.82 4.43
N ALA A 102 -7.19 8.84 5.32
CA ALA A 102 -6.07 9.09 6.23
C ALA A 102 -5.94 8.03 7.35
N MET A 103 -6.91 7.12 7.47
CA MET A 103 -6.91 6.07 8.49
C MET A 103 -6.18 4.79 8.04
N TYR A 104 -5.84 4.67 6.76
CA TYR A 104 -5.21 3.47 6.20
C TYR A 104 -3.85 3.78 5.58
N ASP A 105 -2.87 2.92 5.84
CA ASP A 105 -1.55 3.01 5.20
C ASP A 105 -1.68 2.62 3.72
N GLN A 106 -1.30 3.54 2.82
CA GLN A 106 -1.36 3.34 1.38
C GLN A 106 -0.60 2.08 0.91
N ARG A 107 0.45 1.67 1.63
CA ARG A 107 1.22 0.45 1.34
C ARG A 107 0.42 -0.82 1.56
N LEU A 108 -0.72 -0.76 2.24
CA LEU A 108 -1.61 -1.91 2.45
C LEU A 108 -2.52 -2.17 1.25
N PHE A 109 -2.91 -1.13 0.49
CA PHE A 109 -3.82 -1.28 -0.66
C PHE A 109 -3.15 -1.89 -1.90
N ASN A 110 -1.83 -1.79 -2.00
CA ASN A 110 -1.07 -2.37 -3.10
C ASN A 110 -0.53 -3.78 -2.78
N GLN A 111 -1.05 -4.42 -1.72
CA GLN A 111 -0.67 -5.80 -1.39
C GLN A 111 -1.60 -6.77 -2.12
N ASN A 112 -1.07 -7.51 -3.10
CA ASN A 112 -1.79 -8.57 -3.82
C ASN A 112 -2.20 -9.78 -2.96
N LYS A 113 -2.01 -9.74 -1.63
CA LYS A 113 -2.09 -10.89 -0.72
C LYS A 113 -3.53 -11.35 -0.40
N GLY A 114 -4.57 -10.69 -0.93
CA GLY A 114 -5.96 -11.02 -0.62
C GLY A 114 -6.71 -11.85 -1.67
N ILE A 115 -6.27 -11.84 -2.93
CA ILE A 115 -7.04 -12.46 -4.03
C ILE A 115 -6.62 -13.91 -4.29
N ALA A 116 -5.39 -14.29 -3.92
CA ALA A 116 -4.82 -15.60 -4.26
C ALA A 116 -4.92 -16.66 -3.14
N SER A 117 -5.21 -16.27 -1.89
CA SER A 117 -5.29 -17.20 -0.75
C SER A 117 -6.75 -17.66 -0.59
N GLY A 118 -7.12 -18.75 -1.27
CA GLY A 118 -8.44 -19.37 -1.08
C GLY A 118 -9.11 -19.99 -2.31
N PHE A 119 -8.52 -19.89 -3.51
CA PHE A 119 -9.07 -20.46 -4.75
C PHE A 119 -8.38 -21.77 -5.19
N GLY A 120 -7.87 -22.57 -4.27
CA GLY A 120 -7.23 -23.86 -4.58
C GLY A 120 -8.22 -25.03 -4.51
N GLU A 121 -8.09 -25.99 -5.42
CA GLU A 121 -8.73 -27.31 -5.28
C GLU A 121 -8.20 -28.01 -4.02
N ASP A 122 -9.02 -28.79 -3.31
CA ASP A 122 -8.64 -29.48 -2.08
C ASP A 122 -7.45 -30.45 -2.26
N ASP A 123 -7.19 -30.88 -3.50
CA ASP A 123 -6.07 -31.74 -3.90
C ASP A 123 -4.78 -30.95 -4.20
N ALA A 124 -4.85 -29.62 -4.29
CA ALA A 124 -3.70 -28.78 -4.53
C ALA A 124 -2.92 -28.61 -3.20
N TYR A 125 -1.69 -29.11 -3.16
CA TYR A 125 -0.74 -29.07 -2.03
C TYR A 125 -0.27 -27.64 -1.65
N ASN A 126 -1.21 -26.73 -1.39
CA ASN A 126 -1.00 -25.32 -1.06
C ASN A 126 -1.11 -25.07 0.45
N VAL A 127 -0.46 -25.92 1.27
CA VAL A 127 -0.49 -25.82 2.74
C VAL A 127 0.22 -24.55 3.25
N TYR A 128 1.13 -23.98 2.46
CA TYR A 128 1.93 -22.83 2.83
C TYR A 128 1.76 -21.67 1.85
N ASP A 129 1.55 -20.47 2.39
CA ASP A 129 1.43 -19.23 1.62
C ASP A 129 2.77 -18.74 1.01
N LYS A 130 3.90 -19.27 1.50
CA LYS A 130 5.24 -18.83 1.10
C LYS A 130 6.14 -20.03 0.81
N PRO A 131 6.97 -19.96 -0.26
CA PRO A 131 7.99 -20.96 -0.50
C PRO A 131 9.04 -20.92 0.63
N TRP A 132 9.66 -22.06 0.91
CA TRP A 132 10.76 -22.16 1.88
C TRP A 132 11.89 -21.18 1.54
N ARG A 133 12.20 -21.01 0.26
CA ARG A 133 13.23 -20.09 -0.25
C ARG A 133 12.58 -18.98 -1.08
N ASP A 134 12.86 -17.74 -0.72
CA ASP A 134 12.55 -16.57 -1.56
C ASP A 134 13.60 -16.45 -2.68
N SER A 135 13.44 -17.25 -3.72
CA SER A 135 14.31 -17.24 -4.89
C SER A 135 14.13 -15.99 -5.75
N GLY A 136 13.05 -15.21 -5.55
CA GLY A 136 12.73 -14.04 -6.37
C GLY A 136 13.44 -12.77 -5.91
N SER A 137 13.54 -12.52 -4.61
CA SER A 137 14.15 -11.29 -4.09
C SER A 137 15.67 -11.29 -4.21
N THR A 138 16.31 -12.41 -3.83
CA THR A 138 17.77 -12.49 -3.82
C THR A 138 18.36 -12.71 -5.21
N ALA A 139 17.77 -13.54 -6.07
CA ALA A 139 18.31 -13.78 -7.41
C ALA A 139 18.34 -12.52 -8.29
N ASN A 140 17.38 -11.61 -8.12
CA ASN A 140 17.36 -10.32 -8.82
C ASN A 140 18.40 -9.32 -8.28
N ALA A 141 18.89 -9.52 -7.06
CA ALA A 141 19.91 -8.70 -6.41
C ALA A 141 21.32 -9.31 -6.48
N VAL A 142 21.45 -10.60 -6.81
CA VAL A 142 22.74 -11.32 -6.79
C VAL A 142 23.70 -10.79 -7.85
N TYR A 143 23.23 -10.36 -9.02
CA TYR A 143 24.06 -9.64 -9.99
C TYR A 143 23.23 -9.05 -11.14
N LYS A 144 23.13 -7.72 -11.21
CA LYS A 144 22.58 -6.98 -12.36
C LYS A 144 23.54 -5.84 -12.74
N PRO A 145 24.52 -6.09 -13.62
CA PRO A 145 25.38 -5.02 -14.12
C PRO A 145 24.53 -3.97 -14.84
N SER A 146 24.41 -2.79 -14.23
CA SER A 146 23.77 -1.63 -14.86
C SER A 146 24.88 -0.77 -15.45
N ARG A 147 25.00 -0.74 -16.78
CA ARG A 147 26.00 0.07 -17.51
C ARG A 147 25.89 1.57 -17.20
N ASN A 148 24.78 2.02 -16.61
CA ASN A 148 24.55 3.42 -16.30
C ASN A 148 24.80 3.76 -14.82
N ASN A 149 24.69 2.80 -13.89
CA ASN A 149 24.92 3.11 -12.46
C ASN A 149 26.40 3.39 -12.16
N ASP A 150 27.33 2.76 -12.88
CA ASP A 150 28.76 2.94 -12.61
C ASP A 150 29.25 4.34 -13.03
N LYS A 151 28.62 4.96 -14.04
CA LYS A 151 28.96 6.33 -14.46
C LYS A 151 28.64 7.37 -13.38
N ASP A 152 27.52 7.21 -12.69
CA ASP A 152 27.12 8.14 -11.62
C ASP A 152 27.98 7.96 -10.35
N ILE A 153 28.46 6.75 -10.09
CA ILE A 153 29.25 6.43 -8.88
C ILE A 153 30.74 6.74 -9.07
N TYR A 154 31.31 6.43 -10.23
CA TYR A 154 32.75 6.56 -10.50
C TYR A 154 33.11 7.70 -11.46
N GLY A 155 32.11 8.36 -12.06
CA GLY A 155 32.31 9.46 -13.01
C GLY A 155 33.04 9.05 -14.29
N ASP A 156 33.44 10.06 -15.08
CA ASP A 156 34.20 9.87 -16.33
C ASP A 156 35.67 9.46 -16.07
N ASP A 157 36.13 9.40 -14.82
CA ASP A 157 37.52 9.12 -14.48
C ASP A 157 37.90 7.66 -14.75
N LEU A 158 36.94 6.72 -14.68
CA LEU A 158 37.16 5.34 -15.09
C LEU A 158 37.41 5.24 -16.60
N GLU A 159 36.65 5.99 -17.40
CA GLU A 159 36.81 6.03 -18.86
C GLU A 159 38.14 6.69 -19.25
N LYS A 160 38.55 7.76 -18.56
CA LYS A 160 39.88 8.35 -18.74
C LYS A 160 41.00 7.39 -18.36
N LEU A 161 40.87 6.65 -17.26
CA LEU A 161 41.88 5.68 -16.81
C LEU A 161 42.01 4.51 -17.80
N MET A 162 40.89 3.97 -18.26
CA MET A 162 40.84 2.90 -19.28
C MET A 162 41.48 3.31 -20.60
N ASN A 163 41.36 4.58 -20.98
CA ASN A 163 41.93 5.11 -22.23
C ASN A 163 43.40 5.55 -22.10
N THR A 164 44.04 5.41 -20.93
CA THR A 164 45.46 5.74 -20.78
C THR A 164 46.36 4.53 -21.03
N ASP A 165 47.31 4.64 -21.96
CA ASP A 165 48.30 3.59 -22.28
C ASP A 165 49.37 3.39 -21.20
N ARG A 166 49.26 4.08 -20.06
CA ARG A 166 50.24 4.00 -18.96
C ARG A 166 50.27 2.65 -18.24
N PHE A 167 49.25 1.81 -18.44
CA PHE A 167 49.06 0.55 -17.73
C PHE A 167 49.02 -0.67 -18.66
N GLN A 168 49.63 -0.60 -19.85
CA GLN A 168 49.76 -1.78 -20.70
C GLN A 168 50.92 -2.67 -20.19
N PRO A 169 50.66 -3.93 -19.80
CA PRO A 169 51.72 -4.85 -19.39
C PRO A 169 52.54 -5.33 -20.60
N ASP A 170 53.86 -5.39 -20.46
CA ASP A 170 54.77 -5.85 -21.55
C ASP A 170 54.54 -7.33 -21.94
N LYS A 171 53.95 -8.11 -21.04
CA LYS A 171 53.61 -9.52 -21.26
C LYS A 171 52.16 -9.74 -20.84
N GLU A 172 51.29 -9.85 -21.85
CA GLU A 172 49.88 -10.12 -21.65
C GLU A 172 49.65 -11.58 -21.21
N PHE A 173 48.58 -11.80 -20.45
CA PHE A 173 48.16 -13.15 -20.06
C PHE A 173 47.39 -13.78 -21.24
N ALA A 174 47.49 -15.10 -21.43
CA ALA A 174 46.71 -15.78 -22.44
C ALA A 174 45.21 -15.47 -22.22
N GLY A 175 44.49 -15.09 -23.28
CA GLY A 175 43.07 -14.72 -23.20
C GLY A 175 42.75 -13.25 -22.88
N THR A 176 43.74 -12.38 -22.71
CA THR A 176 43.52 -10.92 -22.54
C THR A 176 43.52 -10.11 -23.83
N ASP A 177 43.35 -10.75 -24.99
CA ASP A 177 43.35 -10.08 -26.30
C ASP A 177 42.23 -9.02 -26.38
N ARG A 178 42.65 -7.77 -26.58
CA ARG A 178 41.76 -6.59 -26.62
C ARG A 178 40.91 -6.52 -27.88
N ASN A 179 41.25 -7.27 -28.93
CA ASN A 179 40.43 -7.35 -30.14
C ASN A 179 39.22 -8.28 -29.99
N VAL A 180 39.19 -9.13 -28.96
CA VAL A 180 38.08 -10.05 -28.73
C VAL A 180 36.97 -9.34 -27.97
N ARG A 181 35.82 -9.13 -28.63
CA ARG A 181 34.63 -8.55 -28.01
C ARG A 181 34.09 -9.50 -26.96
N ARG A 182 34.20 -9.11 -25.68
CA ARG A 182 33.64 -9.89 -24.57
C ARG A 182 32.15 -9.61 -24.42
N ASP A 183 31.33 -10.65 -24.55
CA ASP A 183 29.85 -10.59 -24.58
C ASP A 183 29.22 -10.82 -23.20
N GLY A 184 30.04 -10.90 -22.15
CA GLY A 184 29.56 -11.05 -20.79
C GLY A 184 30.67 -10.97 -19.74
N PRO A 185 30.30 -10.82 -18.45
CA PRO A 185 31.26 -10.69 -17.34
C PRO A 185 32.16 -11.93 -17.14
N VAL A 186 31.68 -13.10 -17.55
CA VAL A 186 32.45 -14.34 -17.57
C VAL A 186 32.39 -14.86 -19.00
N GLN A 187 33.57 -15.03 -19.60
CA GLN A 187 33.74 -15.78 -20.83
C GLN A 187 34.75 -16.88 -20.55
N PHE A 188 34.41 -18.09 -20.95
CA PHE A 188 35.33 -19.20 -20.93
C PHE A 188 36.15 -19.15 -22.22
N GLU A 189 37.46 -19.29 -22.10
CA GLU A 189 38.31 -19.57 -23.24
C GLU A 189 37.86 -20.91 -23.81
N ARG A 190 37.57 -20.92 -25.11
CA ARG A 190 37.27 -22.16 -25.81
C ARG A 190 38.61 -22.85 -26.05
N ASP A 191 39.08 -23.60 -25.06
CA ASP A 191 40.18 -24.51 -25.29
C ASP A 191 39.77 -25.43 -26.46
N GLU A 192 40.57 -25.43 -27.52
CA GLU A 192 40.26 -26.14 -28.77
C GLU A 192 40.09 -27.66 -28.56
N GLU A 193 40.59 -28.18 -27.44
CA GLU A 193 40.31 -29.52 -26.93
C GLU A 193 39.54 -29.45 -25.61
N ASP A 194 38.21 -29.52 -25.71
CA ASP A 194 37.30 -29.78 -24.59
C ASP A 194 37.74 -31.06 -23.85
N PRO A 195 38.40 -30.96 -22.68
CA PRO A 195 39.01 -32.10 -22.00
C PRO A 195 37.97 -33.12 -21.50
N PHE A 196 36.71 -32.69 -21.44
CA PHE A 196 35.59 -33.48 -20.92
C PHE A 196 34.61 -33.94 -22.01
N GLY A 197 34.81 -33.54 -23.28
CA GLY A 197 33.96 -33.94 -24.41
C GLY A 197 32.50 -33.50 -24.30
N LEU A 198 32.20 -32.53 -23.44
CA LEU A 198 30.88 -31.96 -23.20
C LEU A 198 30.31 -31.25 -24.43
N ASP A 199 31.13 -30.60 -25.26
CA ASP A 199 30.72 -29.94 -26.51
C ASP A 199 30.19 -30.99 -27.51
N LYS A 200 30.84 -32.15 -27.61
CA LYS A 200 30.37 -33.27 -28.46
C LYS A 200 29.05 -33.84 -27.92
N PHE A 201 28.96 -34.02 -26.60
CA PHE A 201 27.74 -34.49 -25.96
C PHE A 201 26.56 -33.52 -26.14
N LEU A 202 26.78 -32.21 -25.95
CA LEU A 202 25.77 -31.18 -26.13
C LEU A 202 25.32 -31.03 -27.58
N THR A 203 26.25 -31.15 -28.54
CA THR A 203 25.91 -31.11 -29.98
C THR A 203 25.11 -32.34 -30.42
N GLU A 204 25.41 -33.53 -29.87
CA GLU A 204 24.66 -34.75 -30.12
C GLU A 204 23.26 -34.71 -29.49
N ALA A 205 23.15 -34.24 -28.24
CA ALA A 205 21.86 -34.03 -27.57
C ALA A 205 20.98 -33.00 -28.31
N LYS A 206 21.59 -31.90 -28.80
CA LYS A 206 20.88 -30.89 -29.59
C LYS A 206 20.43 -31.42 -30.95
N ARG A 207 21.16 -32.35 -31.56
CA ARG A 207 20.72 -33.08 -32.76
C ARG A 207 19.59 -34.06 -32.46
N ALA A 208 19.63 -34.75 -31.32
CA ALA A 208 18.58 -35.69 -30.90
C ALA A 208 17.23 -35.01 -30.58
N GLY A 209 17.26 -33.75 -30.14
CA GLY A 209 16.06 -32.94 -29.86
C GLY A 209 15.33 -32.42 -31.10
N LYS A 210 15.94 -32.48 -32.30
CA LYS A 210 15.31 -32.07 -33.56
C LYS A 210 14.76 -33.29 -34.31
N ARG A 211 13.92 -34.08 -33.65
CA ARG A 211 13.02 -35.01 -34.36
C ARG A 211 11.88 -34.19 -34.93
N THR A 212 11.92 -34.08 -36.25
CA THR A 212 10.88 -33.58 -37.14
C THR A 212 9.51 -34.11 -36.71
N ALA A 213 8.68 -33.23 -36.18
CA ALA A 213 7.24 -33.38 -36.24
C ALA A 213 6.84 -33.19 -37.72
N ASP A 214 6.98 -34.25 -38.53
CA ASP A 214 6.33 -34.29 -39.82
C ASP A 214 6.10 -35.74 -40.29
N GLU A 215 4.84 -35.99 -40.62
CA GLU A 215 4.21 -37.11 -41.33
C GLU A 215 3.77 -38.43 -40.62
N PRO A 216 2.60 -38.99 -41.03
CA PRO A 216 1.80 -39.99 -40.33
C PRO A 216 1.86 -41.39 -40.99
N ARG A 217 1.25 -42.40 -40.34
CA ARG A 217 0.53 -43.59 -40.89
C ARG A 217 0.84 -44.90 -40.16
N GLY A 218 -0.21 -45.69 -39.92
CA GLY A 218 -0.12 -47.14 -39.95
C GLY A 218 -0.71 -47.92 -38.78
N SER A 219 -2.00 -47.74 -38.44
CA SER A 219 -2.72 -48.72 -37.61
C SER A 219 -2.93 -50.01 -38.41
N ARG A 220 -2.24 -51.07 -38.01
CA ARG A 220 -2.54 -52.47 -38.36
C ARG A 220 -2.49 -53.26 -37.06
N ASP A 221 -3.64 -53.39 -36.40
CA ASP A 221 -3.81 -54.34 -35.31
C ASP A 221 -4.65 -55.53 -35.74
N ALA A 222 -4.14 -56.68 -35.31
CA ALA A 222 -4.64 -58.03 -35.47
C ALA A 222 -5.99 -58.24 -34.77
N ASP A 223 -6.81 -59.20 -35.20
CA ASP A 223 -6.75 -60.57 -34.69
C ASP A 223 -8.00 -61.41 -35.03
N ASN A 224 -7.73 -62.50 -35.76
CA ASN A 224 -8.16 -63.87 -35.48
C ASN A 224 -9.43 -64.12 -34.61
N ARG A 225 -10.57 -64.42 -35.26
CA ARG A 225 -11.63 -65.27 -34.65
C ARG A 225 -12.08 -66.38 -35.61
N LYS A 226 -11.44 -67.54 -35.40
CA LYS A 226 -11.94 -68.92 -35.47
C LYS A 226 -13.30 -69.16 -36.15
N ARG A 227 -13.24 -69.99 -37.19
CA ARG A 227 -14.35 -70.68 -37.88
C ARG A 227 -14.56 -72.07 -37.25
N SER A 228 -15.78 -72.41 -36.80
CA SER A 228 -16.34 -73.78 -36.62
C SER A 228 -17.56 -73.71 -35.67
N LYS A 229 -18.74 -74.33 -35.86
CA LYS A 229 -19.38 -75.19 -36.87
C LYS A 229 -20.72 -75.62 -36.24
N ARG A 230 -21.85 -75.31 -36.87
CA ARG A 230 -23.15 -76.04 -36.91
C ARG A 230 -24.27 -75.06 -37.18
#